data_AF-A0A3L6S9U1-F1
#
_entry.id   AF-A0A3L6S9U1-F1
#
_cell.length_a   1.000
_cell.length_b   1.000
_cell.length_c   1.000
_cell.angle_alpha   90.00
_cell.angle_beta   90.00
_cell.angle_gamma   90.00
#
_symmetry.space_group_name_H-M   'P 1'
#
loop_
_entity.id
_entity.type
_entity.pdbx_description
1 polymer ?
#
loop_
_entity_poly.entity_id
_entity_poly.type
_entity_poly.pdbx_seq_one_letter_code
_entity_poly.pdbx_strand_id
1 'polypeptide(L)'
;MGTVLDSHFLALTAIVTVGYQLLFFIVTALLRFDKVTDFAGSTNFIIIAILTLALKGAWHFRQIVLTVLVVIWGLRLGLFLLMRILQWGEDRRFDKMRDNLGKLAVFWIFQAVWVWSVSLPVTVVNASDRNLSIEARDIIGWIMWLVGICIEATADQQKLAFKNSASNRGKWCDVGVWKYSRHPNYFGELFLWWGVFVASTPVLSGAEWLVILGPIFLTLLLLFVSGIPLLESSADKRYGQLEEYRVYKSTTSPLIPLPPAVYGALPAWFKLAFLLELPLYNPGPGGDPIS
;
A
#
# COMPACT_ATOMS: atom_id res chain seq x y z
N MET A 1 -8.62 -31.26 10.84
CA MET A 1 -9.02 -29.85 11.08
C MET A 1 -9.56 -29.33 9.76
N GLY A 2 -10.82 -28.87 9.75
CA GLY A 2 -11.69 -28.90 8.57
C GLY A 2 -11.24 -27.99 7.42
N THR A 3 -11.26 -28.54 6.21
CA THR A 3 -11.44 -27.78 4.96
C THR A 3 -12.79 -27.07 5.04
N VAL A 4 -12.82 -25.85 5.55
CA VAL A 4 -14.07 -25.10 5.79
C VAL A 4 -14.84 -24.89 4.47
N LEU A 5 -14.12 -24.64 3.37
CA LEU A 5 -14.68 -24.50 2.01
C LEU A 5 -13.69 -24.97 0.92
N ASP A 6 -12.40 -24.70 1.10
CA ASP A 6 -11.31 -25.13 0.22
C ASP A 6 -10.01 -25.30 1.03
N SER A 7 -9.04 -26.05 0.50
CA SER A 7 -7.77 -26.39 1.18
C SER A 7 -6.83 -25.21 1.38
N HIS A 8 -7.01 -24.13 0.62
CA HIS A 8 -6.12 -22.97 0.61
C HIS A 8 -6.76 -21.74 1.27
N PHE A 9 -7.96 -21.89 1.84
CA PHE A 9 -8.81 -20.83 2.39
C PHE A 9 -9.16 -19.69 1.42
N LEU A 10 -9.00 -19.89 0.11
CA LEU A 10 -9.20 -18.85 -0.91
C LEU A 10 -10.66 -18.42 -1.01
N ALA A 11 -11.58 -19.38 -1.07
CA ALA A 11 -13.01 -19.10 -1.15
C ALA A 11 -13.51 -18.49 0.16
N LEU A 12 -13.05 -19.03 1.30
CA LEU A 12 -13.39 -18.50 2.61
C LEU A 12 -12.95 -17.04 2.76
N THR A 13 -11.68 -16.75 2.48
CA THR A 13 -11.14 -15.38 2.59
C THR A 13 -11.80 -14.41 1.62
N ALA A 14 -12.16 -14.87 0.41
CA ALA A 14 -12.92 -14.06 -0.54
C ALA A 14 -14.31 -13.71 0.00
N ILE A 15 -15.05 -14.70 0.53
CA ILE A 15 -16.39 -14.48 1.11
C ILE A 15 -16.32 -13.53 2.30
N VAL A 16 -15.36 -13.73 3.21
CA VAL A 16 -15.16 -12.86 4.38
C VAL A 16 -14.82 -11.44 3.91
N THR A 17 -13.91 -11.30 2.94
CA THR A 17 -13.54 -9.98 2.39
C THR A 17 -14.74 -9.29 1.76
N VAL A 18 -15.50 -9.97 0.90
CA VAL A 18 -16.66 -9.40 0.21
C VAL A 18 -17.75 -9.02 1.22
N GLY A 19 -18.09 -9.91 2.16
CA GLY A 19 -19.09 -9.63 3.19
C GLY A 19 -18.70 -8.44 4.07
N TYR A 20 -17.43 -8.37 4.47
CA TYR A 20 -16.90 -7.26 5.26
C TYR A 20 -16.93 -5.94 4.50
N GLN A 21 -16.48 -5.92 3.25
CA GLN A 21 -16.46 -4.72 2.41
C GLN A 21 -17.89 -4.26 2.07
N LEU A 22 -18.82 -5.20 1.85
CA LEU A 22 -20.22 -4.90 1.61
C LEU A 22 -20.89 -4.29 2.85
N LEU A 23 -20.58 -4.81 4.05
CA LEU A 23 -21.07 -4.23 5.30
C LEU A 23 -20.67 -2.76 5.42
N PHE A 24 -19.38 -2.45 5.22
CA PHE A 24 -18.89 -1.08 5.29
C PHE A 24 -19.36 -0.20 4.14
N PHE A 25 -19.59 -0.76 2.95
CA PHE A 25 -20.27 -0.07 1.85
C PHE A 25 -21.67 0.37 2.27
N ILE A 26 -22.47 -0.53 2.87
CA ILE A 26 -23.83 -0.22 3.34
C ILE A 26 -23.78 0.88 4.41
N VAL A 27 -22.88 0.74 5.40
CA VAL A 27 -22.68 1.76 6.45
C VAL A 27 -22.31 3.11 5.84
N THR A 28 -21.40 3.14 4.86
CA THR A 28 -20.96 4.37 4.19
C THR A 28 -22.08 4.98 3.35
N ALA A 29 -22.84 4.16 2.62
CA ALA A 29 -23.95 4.63 1.79
C ALA A 29 -25.10 5.19 2.62
N LEU A 30 -25.41 4.59 3.77
CA LEU A 30 -26.50 5.03 4.66
C LEU A 30 -26.09 6.21 5.56
N LEU A 31 -24.89 6.17 6.14
CA LEU A 31 -24.45 7.16 7.13
C LEU A 31 -23.59 8.28 6.53
N ARG A 32 -23.24 8.21 5.24
CA ARG A 32 -22.33 9.14 4.54
C ARG A 32 -21.01 9.37 5.27
N PHE A 33 -20.51 8.30 5.90
CA PHE A 33 -19.35 8.36 6.78
C PHE A 33 -18.12 7.75 6.12
N ASP A 34 -17.40 8.50 5.28
CA ASP A 34 -16.29 7.90 4.50
C ASP A 34 -15.03 7.64 5.32
N LYS A 35 -15.00 8.10 6.57
CA LYS A 35 -13.91 7.91 7.51
C LYS A 35 -13.66 6.44 7.85
N VAL A 36 -14.63 5.54 7.57
CA VAL A 36 -14.47 4.10 7.79
C VAL A 36 -13.82 3.35 6.64
N THR A 37 -13.61 3.98 5.48
CA THR A 37 -13.04 3.29 4.30
C THR A 37 -11.63 2.77 4.57
N ASP A 38 -10.75 3.66 5.03
CA ASP A 38 -9.37 3.37 5.44
C ASP A 38 -9.31 2.36 6.61
N PHE A 39 -10.24 2.48 7.56
CA PHE A 39 -10.38 1.52 8.68
C PHE A 39 -10.77 0.13 8.17
N ALA A 40 -11.75 0.06 7.27
CA ALA A 40 -12.23 -1.19 6.72
C ALA A 40 -11.17 -1.91 5.90
N GLY A 41 -10.38 -1.19 5.10
CA GLY A 41 -9.24 -1.77 4.38
C GLY A 41 -8.23 -2.41 5.33
N SER A 42 -7.66 -1.62 6.25
CA SER A 42 -6.59 -2.06 7.16
C SER A 42 -7.02 -3.19 8.11
N THR A 43 -8.22 -3.12 8.67
CA THR A 43 -8.72 -4.16 9.59
C THR A 43 -9.12 -5.46 8.89
N ASN A 44 -9.52 -5.40 7.62
CA ASN A 44 -9.83 -6.60 6.85
C ASN A 44 -8.55 -7.44 6.61
N PHE A 45 -7.40 -6.82 6.31
CA PHE A 45 -6.11 -7.53 6.28
C PHE A 45 -5.80 -8.26 7.60
N ILE A 46 -6.01 -7.59 8.74
CA ILE A 46 -5.82 -8.17 10.08
C ILE A 46 -6.74 -9.37 10.28
N ILE A 47 -8.03 -9.22 9.95
CA ILE A 47 -9.03 -10.27 10.09
C ILE A 47 -8.65 -11.48 9.26
N ILE A 48 -8.28 -11.30 7.99
CA ILE A 48 -7.88 -12.41 7.10
C ILE A 48 -6.65 -13.15 7.65
N ALA A 49 -5.63 -12.41 8.08
CA ALA A 49 -4.40 -13.01 8.61
C ALA A 49 -4.66 -13.81 9.90
N ILE A 50 -5.40 -13.25 10.86
CA ILE A 50 -5.72 -13.94 12.13
C ILE A 50 -6.68 -15.11 11.91
N LEU A 51 -7.72 -14.92 11.09
CA LEU A 51 -8.73 -15.93 10.82
C LEU A 51 -8.11 -17.19 10.19
N THR A 52 -7.28 -17.02 9.16
CA THR A 52 -6.65 -18.14 8.47
C THR A 52 -5.69 -18.92 9.37
N LEU A 53 -4.92 -18.21 10.22
CA LEU A 53 -4.06 -18.84 11.22
C LEU A 53 -4.87 -19.63 12.27
N ALA A 54 -5.91 -19.00 12.82
CA ALA A 54 -6.75 -19.60 13.86
C ALA A 54 -7.52 -20.82 13.35
N LEU A 55 -8.05 -20.77 12.12
CA LEU A 55 -8.78 -21.88 11.51
C LEU A 55 -7.87 -23.04 11.11
N LYS A 56 -6.63 -22.76 10.68
CA LYS A 56 -5.66 -23.83 10.43
C LYS A 56 -5.38 -24.62 11.70
N GLY A 57 -5.20 -23.92 12.82
CA GLY A 57 -4.82 -24.52 14.10
C GLY A 57 -3.39 -25.06 14.12
N ALA A 58 -2.61 -24.82 13.07
CA ALA A 58 -1.16 -25.05 13.02
C ALA A 58 -0.46 -23.71 13.26
N TRP A 59 0.55 -23.75 14.14
CA TRP A 59 1.24 -22.56 14.64
C TRP A 59 2.72 -22.63 14.27
N HIS A 60 3.02 -22.88 12.99
CA HIS A 60 4.41 -22.90 12.55
C HIS A 60 5.03 -21.51 12.63
N PHE A 61 6.32 -21.44 12.90
CA PHE A 61 7.02 -20.16 13.12
C PHE A 61 6.80 -19.17 11.96
N ARG A 62 6.91 -19.64 10.72
CA ARG A 62 6.68 -18.86 9.50
C ARG A 62 5.27 -18.25 9.45
N GLN A 63 4.24 -19.02 9.82
CA GLN A 63 2.84 -18.59 9.83
C GLN A 63 2.59 -17.51 10.89
N ILE A 64 3.13 -17.73 12.09
CA ILE A 64 3.06 -16.74 13.18
C ILE A 64 3.74 -15.45 12.76
N VAL A 65 4.98 -15.52 12.26
CA VAL A 65 5.74 -14.34 11.86
C VAL A 65 4.99 -13.56 10.79
N LEU A 66 4.63 -14.17 9.66
CA LEU A 66 3.93 -13.44 8.59
C LEU A 66 2.58 -12.86 9.03
N THR A 67 1.83 -13.59 9.86
CA THR A 67 0.58 -13.06 10.45
C THR A 67 0.87 -11.84 11.32
N VAL A 68 1.87 -11.90 12.21
CA VAL A 68 2.27 -10.77 13.05
C VAL A 68 2.73 -9.57 12.21
N LEU A 69 3.51 -9.80 11.13
CA LEU A 69 3.93 -8.73 10.23
C LEU A 69 2.72 -8.02 9.60
N VAL A 70 1.74 -8.76 9.09
CA VAL A 70 0.50 -8.19 8.52
C VAL A 70 -0.32 -7.45 9.59
N VAL A 71 -0.41 -8.00 10.81
CA VAL A 71 -1.13 -7.38 11.92
C VAL A 71 -0.47 -6.06 12.34
N ILE A 72 0.86 -6.04 12.50
CA ILE A 72 1.60 -4.82 12.85
C ILE A 72 1.40 -3.75 11.77
N TRP A 73 1.53 -4.12 10.50
CA TRP A 73 1.31 -3.20 9.39
C TRP A 73 -0.13 -2.66 9.39
N GLY A 74 -1.13 -3.54 9.49
CA GLY A 74 -2.54 -3.16 9.47
C GLY A 74 -2.92 -2.25 10.64
N LEU A 75 -2.45 -2.57 11.86
CA LEU A 75 -2.67 -1.73 13.04
C LEU A 75 -1.99 -0.37 12.86
N ARG A 76 -0.75 -0.32 12.39
CA ARG A 76 -0.05 0.94 12.16
C ARG A 76 -0.77 1.80 11.14
N LEU A 77 -1.16 1.22 10.00
CA LEU A 77 -1.86 1.94 8.95
C LEU A 77 -3.22 2.45 9.45
N GLY A 78 -4.02 1.58 10.09
CA GLY A 78 -5.31 1.95 10.65
C GLY A 78 -5.21 3.06 11.71
N LEU A 79 -4.25 2.96 12.64
CA LEU A 79 -4.02 3.98 13.66
C LEU A 79 -3.54 5.30 13.06
N PHE A 80 -2.63 5.26 12.09
CA PHE A 80 -2.14 6.47 11.41
C PHE A 80 -3.26 7.20 10.68
N LEU A 81 -4.09 6.47 9.91
CA LEU A 81 -5.20 7.05 9.16
C LEU A 81 -6.28 7.59 10.10
N LEU A 82 -6.58 6.89 11.21
CA LEU A 82 -7.48 7.38 12.25
C LEU A 82 -6.95 8.69 12.87
N MET A 83 -5.68 8.74 13.27
CA MET A 83 -5.06 9.95 13.81
C MET A 83 -5.12 11.11 12.81
N ARG A 84 -4.84 10.85 11.54
CA ARG A 84 -4.90 11.84 10.46
C ARG A 84 -6.30 12.44 10.31
N ILE A 85 -7.33 11.59 10.31
CA ILE A 85 -8.73 12.02 10.19
C ILE A 85 -9.17 12.86 11.40
N LEU A 86 -8.75 12.47 12.62
CA LEU A 86 -9.04 13.22 13.84
C LEU A 86 -8.38 14.60 13.86
N GLN A 87 -7.18 14.74 13.27
CA GLN A 87 -6.45 16.01 13.24
C GLN A 87 -6.85 16.95 12.09
N TRP A 88 -7.05 16.43 10.88
CA TRP A 88 -7.22 17.25 9.67
C TRP A 88 -8.66 17.34 9.16
N GLY A 89 -9.58 16.57 9.72
CA GLY A 89 -10.98 16.55 9.28
C GLY A 89 -11.23 15.67 8.06
N GLU A 90 -12.25 15.99 7.27
CA GLU A 90 -12.73 15.16 6.16
C GLU A 90 -11.72 14.96 5.03
N ASP A 91 -11.74 13.75 4.46
CA ASP A 91 -10.98 13.42 3.25
C ASP A 91 -11.76 13.87 2.00
N ARG A 92 -11.28 14.97 1.39
CA ARG A 92 -11.88 15.58 0.19
C ARG A 92 -11.99 14.65 -1.02
N ARG A 93 -11.30 13.49 -1.01
CA ARG A 93 -11.44 12.47 -2.06
C ARG A 93 -12.88 11.97 -2.17
N PHE A 94 -13.59 11.88 -1.04
CA PHE A 94 -14.92 11.29 -0.99
C PHE A 94 -16.06 12.28 -1.24
N ASP A 95 -15.80 13.59 -1.18
CA ASP A 95 -16.82 14.63 -1.42
C ASP A 95 -17.53 14.45 -2.77
N LYS A 96 -16.79 14.09 -3.82
CA LYS A 96 -17.36 13.84 -5.17
C LYS A 96 -17.92 12.43 -5.37
N MET A 97 -17.62 11.51 -4.45
CA MET A 97 -17.99 10.09 -4.54
C MET A 97 -19.29 9.79 -3.78
N ARG A 98 -19.60 10.57 -2.73
CA ARG A 98 -20.84 10.48 -1.93
C ARG A 98 -22.11 10.56 -2.76
N ASP A 99 -22.11 11.41 -3.79
CA ASP A 99 -23.33 11.67 -4.58
C ASP A 99 -23.55 10.64 -5.69
N ASN A 100 -22.64 9.67 -5.87
CA ASN A 100 -22.75 8.64 -6.89
C ASN A 100 -22.52 7.25 -6.30
N LEU A 101 -23.63 6.57 -5.98
CA LEU A 101 -23.62 5.20 -5.45
C LEU A 101 -22.87 4.21 -6.35
N GLY A 102 -22.89 4.39 -7.67
CA GLY A 102 -22.14 3.55 -8.60
C GLY A 102 -20.63 3.69 -8.43
N LYS A 103 -20.13 4.93 -8.36
CA LYS A 103 -18.70 5.19 -8.10
C LYS A 103 -18.27 4.69 -6.72
N LEU A 104 -19.14 4.83 -5.71
CA LEU A 104 -18.91 4.29 -4.38
C LEU A 104 -18.80 2.76 -4.44
N ALA A 105 -19.74 2.06 -5.09
CA ALA A 105 -19.71 0.61 -5.23
C ALA A 105 -18.43 0.13 -5.94
N VAL A 106 -18.01 0.79 -7.03
CA VAL A 106 -16.76 0.48 -7.73
C VAL A 106 -15.55 0.62 -6.80
N PHE A 107 -15.49 1.67 -5.97
CA PHE A 107 -14.42 1.84 -4.99
C PHE A 107 -14.36 0.68 -4.00
N TRP A 108 -15.50 0.25 -3.44
CA TRP A 108 -15.55 -0.83 -2.46
C TRP A 108 -15.22 -2.19 -3.07
N ILE A 109 -15.66 -2.45 -4.30
CA ILE A 109 -15.25 -3.65 -5.05
C ILE A 109 -13.74 -3.64 -5.28
N PHE A 110 -13.20 -2.51 -5.71
CA PHE A 110 -11.76 -2.36 -5.95
C PHE A 110 -10.95 -2.55 -4.65
N GLN A 111 -11.43 -2.00 -3.54
CA GLN A 111 -10.83 -2.19 -2.22
C GLN A 111 -10.91 -3.65 -1.77
N ALA A 112 -12.01 -4.36 -2.05
CA ALA A 112 -12.12 -5.80 -1.76
C ALA A 112 -11.11 -6.63 -2.55
N VAL A 113 -10.98 -6.38 -3.86
CA VAL A 113 -9.99 -7.05 -4.71
C VAL A 113 -8.58 -6.76 -4.20
N TRP A 114 -8.28 -5.50 -3.86
CA TRP A 114 -6.99 -5.12 -3.31
C TRP A 114 -6.65 -5.87 -2.02
N VAL A 115 -7.54 -5.83 -1.01
CA VAL A 115 -7.31 -6.52 0.27
C VAL A 115 -7.11 -8.01 0.05
N TRP A 116 -7.99 -8.63 -0.73
CA TRP A 116 -7.94 -10.08 -0.95
C TRP A 116 -6.66 -10.50 -1.69
N SER A 117 -6.35 -9.86 -2.83
CA SER A 117 -5.18 -10.19 -3.65
C SER A 117 -3.87 -10.00 -2.89
N VAL A 118 -3.72 -8.91 -2.14
CA VAL A 118 -2.48 -8.62 -1.40
C VAL A 118 -2.33 -9.52 -0.16
N SER A 119 -3.45 -10.04 0.40
CA SER A 119 -3.44 -11.01 1.50
C SER A 119 -3.15 -12.45 1.07
N LEU A 120 -3.10 -12.75 -0.24
CA LEU A 120 -2.91 -14.12 -0.73
C LEU A 120 -1.63 -14.81 -0.22
N PRO A 121 -0.44 -14.15 -0.17
CA PRO A 121 0.76 -14.80 0.31
C PRO A 121 0.65 -15.30 1.76
N VAL A 122 0.10 -14.50 2.68
CA VAL A 122 -0.09 -14.91 4.07
C VAL A 122 -1.19 -15.97 4.20
N THR A 123 -2.24 -15.87 3.39
CA THR A 123 -3.36 -16.82 3.37
C THR A 123 -2.87 -18.23 2.99
N VAL A 124 -2.08 -18.35 1.92
CA VAL A 124 -1.54 -19.64 1.48
C VAL A 124 -0.52 -20.20 2.47
N VAL A 125 0.31 -19.34 3.08
CA VAL A 125 1.24 -19.79 4.14
C VAL A 125 0.47 -20.33 5.34
N ASN A 126 -0.57 -19.64 5.79
CA ASN A 126 -1.41 -20.09 6.90
C ASN A 126 -2.20 -21.35 6.56
N ALA A 127 -2.56 -21.57 5.29
CA ALA A 127 -3.22 -22.81 4.86
C ALA A 127 -2.27 -24.02 4.76
N SER A 128 -0.96 -23.80 4.63
CA SER A 128 0.03 -24.87 4.41
C SER A 128 0.28 -25.74 5.65
N ASP A 129 0.46 -27.05 5.43
CA ASP A 129 0.96 -28.01 6.45
C ASP A 129 2.50 -28.15 6.42
N ARG A 130 3.18 -27.44 5.50
CA ARG A 130 4.63 -27.57 5.31
C ARG A 130 5.41 -26.81 6.38
N ASN A 131 5.88 -27.53 7.39
CA ASN A 131 6.78 -27.01 8.41
C ASN A 131 8.26 -27.15 8.00
N LEU A 132 8.66 -26.44 6.95
CA LEU A 132 10.05 -26.37 6.53
C LEU A 132 10.88 -25.56 7.52
N SER A 133 12.14 -25.94 7.71
CA SER A 133 13.13 -25.13 8.43
C SER A 133 13.22 -23.72 7.82
N ILE A 134 13.72 -22.77 8.61
CA ILE A 134 13.89 -21.39 8.14
C ILE A 134 15.00 -21.36 7.08
N GLU A 135 14.68 -20.76 5.92
CA GLU A 135 15.59 -20.62 4.79
C GLU A 135 16.04 -19.17 4.64
N ALA A 136 17.07 -18.93 3.81
CA ALA A 136 17.53 -17.59 3.49
C ALA A 136 16.40 -16.69 2.94
N ARG A 137 15.46 -17.27 2.18
CA ARG A 137 14.30 -16.58 1.60
C ARG A 137 13.38 -16.00 2.68
N ASP A 138 13.18 -16.69 3.78
CA ASP A 138 12.42 -16.18 4.94
C ASP A 138 13.09 -14.92 5.50
N ILE A 139 14.39 -15.01 5.78
CA ILE A 139 15.17 -13.94 6.39
C ILE A 139 15.19 -12.71 5.48
N ILE A 140 15.41 -12.90 4.17
CA ILE A 140 15.38 -11.83 3.19
C ILE A 140 14.01 -11.14 3.20
N GLY A 141 12.92 -11.91 3.15
CA GLY A 141 11.56 -11.34 3.16
C GLY A 141 11.24 -10.58 4.44
N TRP A 142 11.69 -11.06 5.61
CA TRP A 142 11.51 -10.36 6.88
C TRP A 142 12.33 -9.07 6.97
N ILE A 143 13.56 -9.07 6.46
CA ILE A 143 14.40 -7.86 6.38
C ILE A 143 13.74 -6.84 5.43
N MET A 144 13.26 -7.29 4.26
CA MET A 144 12.53 -6.42 3.33
C MET A 144 11.31 -5.80 4.01
N TRP A 145 10.53 -6.60 4.74
CA TRP A 145 9.40 -6.10 5.51
C TRP A 145 9.80 -5.08 6.58
N LEU A 146 10.86 -5.36 7.34
CA LEU A 146 11.35 -4.46 8.39
C LEU A 146 11.82 -3.12 7.81
N VAL A 147 12.59 -3.15 6.72
CA VAL A 147 13.03 -1.93 6.05
C VAL A 147 11.84 -1.16 5.49
N GLY A 148 10.89 -1.86 4.86
CA GLY A 148 9.70 -1.26 4.28
C GLY A 148 8.83 -0.56 5.33
N ILE A 149 8.52 -1.24 6.44
CA ILE A 149 7.71 -0.66 7.52
C ILE A 149 8.42 0.55 8.16
N CYS A 150 9.75 0.50 8.31
CA CYS A 150 10.53 1.61 8.87
C CYS A 150 10.49 2.84 7.95
N ILE A 151 10.70 2.66 6.65
CA ILE A 151 10.67 3.76 5.68
C ILE A 151 9.27 4.37 5.62
N GLU A 152 8.24 3.53 5.51
CA GLU A 152 6.87 4.00 5.39
C GLU A 152 6.39 4.72 6.66
N ALA A 153 6.63 4.14 7.84
CA ALA A 153 6.28 4.79 9.11
C ALA A 153 7.01 6.13 9.30
N THR A 154 8.30 6.17 8.94
CA THR A 154 9.10 7.40 9.01
C THR A 154 8.60 8.46 8.04
N ALA A 155 8.29 8.07 6.79
CA ALA A 155 7.75 8.96 5.78
C ALA A 155 6.42 9.58 6.23
N ASP A 156 5.51 8.76 6.74
CA ASP A 156 4.19 9.18 7.21
C ASP A 156 4.29 10.15 8.39
N GLN A 157 5.11 9.83 9.39
CA GLN A 157 5.33 10.72 10.54
C GLN A 157 5.97 12.05 10.13
N GLN A 158 6.98 12.01 9.24
CA GLN A 158 7.61 13.23 8.72
C GLN A 158 6.62 14.10 7.96
N LYS A 159 5.76 13.50 7.12
CA LYS A 159 4.73 14.22 6.36
C LYS A 159 3.67 14.84 7.27
N LEU A 160 3.26 14.11 8.31
CA LEU A 160 2.32 14.59 9.33
C LEU A 160 2.89 15.80 10.08
N ALA A 161 4.12 15.66 10.61
CA ALA A 161 4.81 16.74 11.30
C ALA A 161 5.03 17.96 10.38
N PHE A 162 5.44 17.72 9.13
CA PHE A 162 5.65 18.78 8.15
C PHE A 162 4.38 19.61 7.91
N LYS A 163 3.24 18.94 7.71
CA LYS A 163 1.94 19.59 7.46
C LYS A 163 1.37 20.31 8.68
N ASN A 164 1.68 19.84 9.89
CA ASN A 164 1.23 20.47 11.13
C ASN A 164 2.01 21.75 11.47
N SER A 165 3.17 21.99 10.87
CA SER A 165 3.93 23.22 11.08
C SER A 165 3.37 24.40 10.29
N ALA A 166 3.10 25.52 10.97
CA ALA A 166 2.66 26.76 10.33
C ALA A 166 3.68 27.33 9.33
N SER A 167 4.98 27.11 9.56
CA SER A 167 6.07 27.58 8.68
C SER A 167 6.09 26.90 7.31
N ASN A 168 5.40 25.76 7.18
CA ASN A 168 5.43 24.90 6.00
C ASN A 168 4.15 25.04 5.15
N ARG A 169 3.24 25.94 5.53
CA ARG A 169 2.03 26.22 4.74
C ARG A 169 2.42 26.66 3.33
N GLY A 170 1.80 26.02 2.34
CA GLY A 170 2.08 26.30 0.92
C GLY A 170 3.35 25.68 0.36
N LYS A 171 4.06 24.83 1.12
CA LYS A 171 5.26 24.09 0.66
C LYS A 171 4.94 22.60 0.45
N TRP A 172 5.81 21.91 -0.27
CA TRP A 172 5.81 20.44 -0.39
C TRP A 172 6.75 19.82 0.65
N CYS A 173 6.48 18.57 1.03
CA CYS A 173 7.31 17.88 2.02
C CYS A 173 8.60 17.39 1.36
N ASP A 174 9.73 17.96 1.78
CA ASP A 174 11.08 17.67 1.28
C ASP A 174 12.05 17.39 2.44
N VAL A 175 11.56 16.84 3.56
CA VAL A 175 12.35 16.57 4.77
C VAL A 175 12.60 15.08 4.97
N GLY A 176 13.75 14.75 5.57
CA GLY A 176 14.08 13.37 5.92
C GLY A 176 14.06 12.43 4.72
N VAL A 177 13.25 11.36 4.77
CA VAL A 177 13.18 10.37 3.68
C VAL A 177 12.54 10.94 2.41
N TRP A 178 11.77 12.03 2.52
CA TRP A 178 11.21 12.76 1.38
C TRP A 178 12.27 13.51 0.57
N LYS A 179 13.49 13.69 1.09
CA LYS A 179 14.62 14.20 0.30
C LYS A 179 15.14 13.19 -0.71
N TYR A 180 14.94 11.90 -0.45
CA TYR A 180 15.54 10.83 -1.23
C TYR A 180 14.53 10.21 -2.21
N SER A 181 13.24 10.36 -1.95
CA SER A 181 12.16 9.91 -2.81
C SER A 181 10.96 10.84 -2.67
N ARG A 182 10.22 11.05 -3.76
CA ARG A 182 8.97 11.82 -3.75
C ARG A 182 7.81 11.04 -3.13
N HIS A 183 7.85 9.71 -3.14
CA HIS A 183 6.86 8.83 -2.52
C HIS A 183 7.51 7.69 -1.70
N PRO A 184 8.27 8.03 -0.64
CA PRO A 184 9.00 7.03 0.15
C PRO A 184 8.05 6.11 0.93
N ASN A 185 6.86 6.59 1.29
CA ASN A 185 5.82 5.76 1.91
C ASN A 185 5.36 4.63 0.97
N TYR A 186 5.13 4.93 -0.30
CA TYR A 186 4.77 3.89 -1.29
C TYR A 186 5.93 2.93 -1.56
N PHE A 187 7.18 3.40 -1.54
CA PHE A 187 8.32 2.49 -1.61
C PHE A 187 8.31 1.51 -0.43
N GLY A 188 8.11 2.01 0.80
CA GLY A 188 8.06 1.16 1.98
C GLY A 188 6.92 0.15 1.94
N GLU A 189 5.73 0.58 1.50
CA GLU A 189 4.55 -0.29 1.32
C GLU A 189 4.81 -1.39 0.27
N LEU A 190 5.40 -1.05 -0.87
CA LEU A 190 5.78 -2.06 -1.88
C LEU A 190 6.82 -3.02 -1.33
N PHE A 191 7.88 -2.49 -0.71
CA PHE A 191 9.00 -3.30 -0.23
C PHE A 191 8.56 -4.30 0.84
N LEU A 192 7.65 -3.90 1.73
CA LEU A 192 7.15 -4.80 2.77
C LEU A 192 6.23 -5.89 2.22
N TRP A 193 5.37 -5.59 1.24
CA TRP A 193 4.49 -6.60 0.67
C TRP A 193 5.22 -7.57 -0.26
N TRP A 194 6.23 -7.08 -1.00
CA TRP A 194 7.18 -7.95 -1.67
C TRP A 194 7.97 -8.80 -0.66
N GLY A 195 8.31 -8.26 0.51
CA GLY A 195 8.93 -9.01 1.61
C GLY A 195 8.05 -10.17 2.12
N VAL A 196 6.75 -9.93 2.33
CA VAL A 196 5.79 -10.98 2.71
C VAL A 196 5.74 -12.08 1.63
N PHE A 197 5.73 -11.71 0.36
CA PHE A 197 5.78 -12.68 -0.75
C PHE A 197 7.11 -13.47 -0.78
N VAL A 198 8.25 -12.81 -0.65
CA VAL A 198 9.56 -13.49 -0.65
C VAL A 198 9.63 -14.51 0.49
N ALA A 199 9.16 -14.14 1.68
CA ALA A 199 9.11 -15.04 2.83
C ALA A 199 8.03 -16.14 2.73
N SER A 200 7.04 -16.01 1.84
CA SER A 200 6.09 -17.10 1.57
C SER A 200 6.65 -18.16 0.61
N THR A 201 7.58 -17.78 -0.27
CA THR A 201 8.10 -18.66 -1.34
C THR A 201 8.66 -20.01 -0.91
N PRO A 202 9.21 -20.24 0.31
CA PRO A 202 9.68 -21.57 0.71
C PRO A 202 8.58 -22.63 0.70
N VAL A 203 7.33 -22.25 1.01
CA VAL A 203 6.22 -23.20 1.12
C VAL A 203 5.39 -23.31 -0.16
N LEU A 204 5.63 -22.47 -1.17
CA LEU A 204 4.85 -22.43 -2.42
C LEU A 204 5.24 -23.55 -3.38
N SER A 205 4.24 -24.15 -4.02
CA SER A 205 4.37 -25.16 -5.07
C SER A 205 3.28 -25.07 -6.13
N GLY A 206 3.61 -25.41 -7.39
CA GLY A 206 2.64 -25.45 -8.47
C GLY A 206 1.85 -24.14 -8.63
N ALA A 207 0.53 -24.22 -8.59
CA ALA A 207 -0.36 -23.06 -8.74
C ALA A 207 -0.30 -22.06 -7.56
N GLU A 208 0.28 -22.42 -6.42
CA GLU A 208 0.42 -21.53 -5.26
C GLU A 208 1.33 -20.33 -5.57
N TRP A 209 2.16 -20.40 -6.61
CA TRP A 209 2.95 -19.25 -7.09
C TRP A 209 2.10 -18.08 -7.59
N LEU A 210 0.80 -18.30 -7.89
CA LEU A 210 -0.12 -17.23 -8.29
C LEU A 210 -0.34 -16.18 -7.19
N VAL A 211 0.06 -16.43 -5.93
CA VAL A 211 0.07 -15.41 -4.88
C VAL A 211 0.95 -14.20 -5.20
N ILE A 212 1.90 -14.32 -6.15
CA ILE A 212 2.69 -13.19 -6.67
C ILE A 212 1.81 -12.10 -7.31
N LEU A 213 0.61 -12.45 -7.76
CA LEU A 213 -0.34 -11.49 -8.33
C LEU A 213 -0.72 -10.41 -7.30
N GLY A 214 -0.68 -10.71 -6.00
CA GLY A 214 -0.91 -9.73 -4.92
C GLY A 214 0.05 -8.54 -4.96
N PRO A 215 1.36 -8.73 -4.72
CA PRO A 215 2.33 -7.64 -4.78
C PRO A 215 2.47 -7.00 -6.17
N ILE A 216 2.27 -7.76 -7.26
CA ILE A 216 2.22 -7.18 -8.62
C ILE A 216 1.02 -6.22 -8.74
N PHE A 217 -0.17 -6.65 -8.32
CA PHE A 217 -1.38 -5.84 -8.35
C PHE A 217 -1.20 -4.55 -7.53
N LEU A 218 -0.63 -4.64 -6.33
CA LEU A 218 -0.30 -3.47 -5.51
C LEU A 218 0.69 -2.53 -6.23
N THR A 219 1.73 -3.09 -6.85
CA THR A 219 2.71 -2.32 -7.63
C THR A 219 2.03 -1.55 -8.76
N LEU A 220 1.19 -2.22 -9.55
CA LEU A 220 0.47 -1.60 -10.66
C LEU A 220 -0.50 -0.51 -10.16
N LEU A 221 -1.21 -0.77 -9.07
CA LEU A 221 -2.13 0.18 -8.45
C LEU A 221 -1.42 1.48 -8.07
N LEU A 222 -0.29 1.38 -7.38
CA LEU A 222 0.45 2.54 -6.89
C LEU A 222 1.17 3.29 -8.02
N LEU A 223 1.72 2.58 -9.01
CA LEU A 223 2.48 3.23 -10.09
C LEU A 223 1.60 3.86 -11.17
N PHE A 224 0.43 3.30 -11.47
CA PHE A 224 -0.33 3.67 -12.67
C PHE A 224 -1.75 4.17 -12.43
N VAL A 225 -2.35 3.93 -11.26
CA VAL A 225 -3.78 4.21 -11.05
C VAL A 225 -4.00 5.25 -9.95
N SER A 226 -3.96 4.84 -8.68
CA SER A 226 -4.43 5.68 -7.56
C SER A 226 -3.32 6.25 -6.69
N GLY A 227 -2.09 5.77 -6.83
CA GLY A 227 -0.93 6.19 -6.04
C GLY A 227 -0.24 7.42 -6.60
N ILE A 228 0.94 7.20 -7.18
CA ILE A 228 1.86 8.25 -7.65
C ILE A 228 1.23 9.19 -8.68
N PRO A 229 0.52 8.73 -9.74
CA PRO A 229 0.03 9.63 -10.79
C PRO A 229 -0.89 10.74 -10.26
N LEU A 230 -1.83 10.38 -9.38
CA LEU A 230 -2.79 11.32 -8.81
C LEU A 230 -2.11 12.32 -7.87
N LEU A 231 -1.14 11.85 -7.07
CA LEU A 231 -0.40 12.71 -6.15
C LEU A 231 0.53 13.68 -6.88
N GLU A 232 1.25 13.21 -7.89
CA GLU A 232 2.11 14.04 -8.75
C GLU A 232 1.29 15.10 -9.46
N SER A 233 0.17 14.73 -10.10
CA SER A 233 -0.72 15.69 -10.73
C SER A 233 -1.27 16.73 -9.74
N SER A 234 -1.64 16.31 -8.53
CA SER A 234 -2.13 17.24 -7.49
C SER A 234 -1.03 18.20 -7.02
N ALA A 235 0.21 17.71 -6.89
CA ALA A 235 1.36 18.50 -6.50
C ALA A 235 1.76 19.49 -7.61
N ASP A 236 1.76 19.07 -8.87
CA ASP A 236 2.04 19.92 -10.02
C ASP A 236 1.04 21.07 -10.16
N LYS A 237 -0.25 20.79 -9.93
CA LYS A 237 -1.29 21.84 -9.92
C LYS A 237 -1.08 22.89 -8.83
N ARG A 238 -0.44 22.52 -7.71
CA ARG A 238 -0.21 23.41 -6.56
C ARG A 238 1.13 24.14 -6.63
N TYR A 239 2.18 23.45 -7.05
CA TYR A 239 3.58 23.88 -6.91
C TYR A 239 4.32 23.94 -8.25
N GLY A 240 3.75 23.45 -9.34
CA GLY A 240 4.41 23.34 -10.65
C GLY A 240 4.87 24.67 -11.26
N GLN A 241 4.36 25.81 -10.77
CA GLN A 241 4.82 27.14 -11.19
C GLN A 241 6.04 27.65 -10.41
N LEU A 242 6.40 26.99 -9.31
CA LEU A 242 7.54 27.35 -8.46
C LEU A 242 8.81 26.69 -9.00
N GLU A 243 9.84 27.49 -9.25
CA GLU A 243 11.13 27.01 -9.76
C GLU A 243 11.77 26.00 -8.81
N GLU A 244 11.76 26.30 -7.50
CA GLU A 244 12.27 25.42 -6.45
C GLU A 244 11.62 24.02 -6.47
N TYR A 245 10.31 23.95 -6.74
CA TYR A 245 9.61 22.67 -6.83
C TYR A 245 10.02 21.88 -8.08
N ARG A 246 10.24 22.55 -9.23
CA ARG A 246 10.73 21.89 -10.45
C ARG A 246 12.14 21.34 -10.25
N VAL A 247 13.00 22.06 -9.52
CA VAL A 247 14.34 21.58 -9.14
C VAL A 247 14.21 20.35 -8.24
N TYR A 248 13.39 20.41 -7.19
CA TYR A 248 13.13 19.25 -6.33
C TYR A 248 12.64 18.04 -7.13
N LYS A 249 11.64 18.22 -8.00
CA LYS A 249 11.04 17.16 -8.79
C LYS A 249 12.02 16.50 -9.76
N SER A 250 12.89 17.28 -10.40
CA SER A 250 13.89 16.78 -11.37
C SER A 250 15.10 16.10 -10.71
N THR A 251 15.37 16.42 -9.44
CA THR A 251 16.51 15.90 -8.67
C THR A 251 16.12 14.84 -7.64
N THR A 252 14.83 14.54 -7.47
CA THR A 252 14.34 13.55 -6.50
C THR A 252 13.62 12.40 -7.19
N SER A 253 14.08 11.18 -6.93
CA SER A 253 13.49 9.94 -7.45
C SER A 253 11.99 9.82 -7.11
N PRO A 254 11.13 9.34 -8.02
CA PRO A 254 9.70 9.20 -7.73
C PRO A 254 9.44 8.16 -6.63
N LEU A 255 10.15 7.04 -6.65
CA LEU A 255 9.88 5.91 -5.76
C LEU A 255 11.11 5.46 -4.98
N ILE A 256 12.17 5.03 -5.67
CA ILE A 256 13.34 4.40 -5.06
C ILE A 256 14.17 5.47 -4.32
N PRO A 257 14.41 5.36 -2.99
CA PRO A 257 15.20 6.34 -2.26
C PRO A 257 16.63 6.46 -2.77
N LEU A 258 17.01 7.63 -3.27
CA LEU A 258 18.34 7.92 -3.81
C LEU A 258 18.80 9.33 -3.41
N PRO A 259 20.10 9.55 -3.14
CA PRO A 259 20.63 10.89 -2.93
C PRO A 259 20.34 11.84 -4.10
N PRO A 260 19.86 13.08 -3.87
CA PRO A 260 19.53 14.01 -4.95
C PRO A 260 20.68 14.29 -5.92
N ALA A 261 21.92 14.32 -5.41
CA ALA A 261 23.10 14.50 -6.24
C ALA A 261 23.31 13.34 -7.22
N VAL A 262 23.00 12.11 -6.80
CA VAL A 262 23.09 10.91 -7.66
C VAL A 262 21.95 10.93 -8.65
N TYR A 263 20.71 11.10 -8.20
CA TYR A 263 19.55 11.11 -9.08
C TYR A 263 19.61 12.22 -10.11
N GLY A 264 19.97 13.44 -9.68
CA GLY A 264 20.10 14.61 -10.55
C GLY A 264 21.11 14.41 -11.69
N ALA A 265 22.19 13.66 -11.46
CA ALA A 265 23.22 13.40 -12.46
C ALA A 265 22.85 12.31 -13.49
N LEU A 266 21.81 11.51 -13.23
CA LEU A 266 21.43 10.41 -14.13
C LEU A 266 20.70 10.91 -15.38
N PRO A 267 20.96 10.31 -16.55
CA PRO A 267 20.26 10.65 -17.79
C PRO A 267 18.80 10.19 -17.76
N ALA A 268 17.94 10.90 -18.50
CA ALA A 268 16.49 10.66 -18.49
C ALA A 268 16.10 9.22 -18.86
N TRP A 269 16.78 8.61 -19.85
CA TRP A 269 16.51 7.22 -20.25
C TRP A 269 16.77 6.22 -19.12
N PHE A 270 17.77 6.48 -18.27
CA PHE A 270 18.11 5.62 -17.14
C PHE A 270 17.07 5.77 -16.03
N LYS A 271 16.66 7.01 -15.74
CA LYS A 271 15.59 7.31 -14.78
C LYS A 271 14.28 6.61 -15.17
N LEU A 272 13.92 6.65 -16.46
CA LEU A 272 12.76 5.95 -16.99
C LEU A 272 12.86 4.44 -16.84
N ALA A 273 13.99 3.85 -17.26
CA ALA A 273 14.15 2.39 -17.33
C ALA A 273 14.28 1.73 -15.95
N PHE A 274 14.98 2.37 -15.01
CA PHE A 274 15.36 1.72 -13.75
C PHE A 274 14.79 2.37 -12.49
N LEU A 275 14.39 3.64 -12.57
CA LEU A 275 13.94 4.41 -11.40
C LEU A 275 12.48 4.83 -11.49
N LEU A 276 11.74 4.31 -12.47
CA LEU A 276 10.31 4.51 -12.66
C LEU A 276 9.94 6.00 -12.83
N GLU A 277 10.80 6.81 -13.44
CA GLU A 277 10.43 8.17 -13.86
C GLU A 277 9.56 8.11 -15.12
N LEU A 278 8.29 7.75 -14.93
CA LEU A 278 7.35 7.54 -16.02
C LEU A 278 6.83 8.88 -16.59
N PRO A 279 6.57 8.98 -17.92
CA PRO A 279 6.07 10.21 -18.53
C PRO A 279 4.74 10.69 -17.91
N LEU A 280 3.91 9.75 -17.44
CA LEU A 280 2.62 10.05 -16.81
C LEU A 280 2.74 10.81 -15.48
N TYR A 281 3.93 10.83 -14.85
CA TYR A 281 4.20 11.66 -13.66
C TYR A 281 4.53 13.12 -14.01
N ASN A 282 4.77 13.39 -15.28
CA ASN A 282 5.12 14.71 -15.81
C ASN A 282 4.32 14.97 -17.09
N PRO A 283 2.99 15.03 -17.04
CA PRO A 283 2.23 15.44 -18.20
C PRO A 283 2.66 16.88 -18.51
N GLY A 284 3.24 17.09 -19.69
CA GLY A 284 3.67 18.42 -20.12
C GLY A 284 2.52 19.45 -20.07
N PRO A 285 2.80 20.74 -20.29
CA PRO A 285 1.76 21.77 -20.26
C PRO A 285 0.64 21.41 -21.27
N GLY A 286 -0.52 20.98 -20.75
CA GLY A 286 -1.70 20.59 -21.54
C GLY A 286 -2.10 19.10 -21.50
N GLY A 287 -1.30 18.22 -20.89
CA GLY A 287 -1.68 16.81 -20.73
C GLY A 287 -2.58 16.60 -19.52
N ASP A 288 -3.86 16.27 -19.73
CA ASP A 288 -4.65 15.67 -18.64
C ASP A 288 -4.11 14.25 -18.40
N PRO A 289 -3.76 13.87 -17.16
CA PRO A 289 -3.15 12.56 -16.87
C PRO A 289 -4.10 11.37 -17.06
N ILE A 290 -5.35 11.61 -17.43
CA ILE A 290 -6.42 10.62 -17.56
C ILE A 290 -7.35 11.02 -18.72
N SER A 291 -6.79 11.21 -19.92
CA SER A 291 -7.57 11.19 -21.17
C SER A 291 -7.45 9.82 -21.82
#